data_AF-A0A345CWJ2-F1
#
_entry.id   AF-A0A345CWJ2-F1
#
_cell.length_a   1.000
_cell.length_b   1.000
_cell.length_c   1.000
_cell.angle_alpha   90.00
_cell.angle_beta   90.00
_cell.angle_gamma   90.00
#
_symmetry.space_group_name_H-M   'P 1'
#
loop_
_entity.id
_entity.type
_entity.pdbx_description
1 polymer ?
#
loop_
_entity_poly.entity_id
_entity_poly.type
_entity_poly.pdbx_seq_one_letter_code
_entity_poly.pdbx_strand_id
1 'polypeptide(L)'
;MPSYQDVCKELASEDSRLVKAIWNALKRPDVIKDMFIIYFSYELLKMRNDERENKTSARDEILKINSRAAKILSDYVNRKLATEVAASALSTIVINSVNFKTIAFAAINRYSIWAVRVVNVYGYAQRASESSRRLKHWHPEHYEFLYKNEIEMLYFIIEPSIQKSIKNSSGDKGLGRLIKIIYSLIK
;
A
#
# COMPACT_ATOMS: atom_id res chain seq x y z
N MET A 1 3.85 32.19 -2.12
CA MET A 1 2.53 31.61 -1.79
C MET A 1 1.85 31.23 -3.10
N PRO A 2 1.21 30.06 -3.23
CA PRO A 2 0.48 29.72 -4.46
C PRO A 2 -0.67 30.70 -4.69
N SER A 3 -1.01 30.96 -5.96
CA SER A 3 -2.14 31.83 -6.31
C SER A 3 -3.46 31.16 -5.93
N TYR A 4 -4.48 31.95 -5.56
CA TYR A 4 -5.83 31.44 -5.27
C TYR A 4 -6.38 30.57 -6.41
N GLN A 5 -6.08 30.95 -7.66
CA GLN A 5 -6.47 30.18 -8.83
C GLN A 5 -5.79 28.81 -8.91
N ASP A 6 -4.55 28.68 -8.45
CA ASP A 6 -3.81 27.41 -8.45
C ASP A 6 -4.38 26.46 -7.39
N VAL A 7 -4.73 27.00 -6.22
CA VAL A 7 -5.38 26.25 -5.14
C VAL A 7 -6.73 25.69 -5.61
N CYS A 8 -7.58 26.51 -6.23
CA CYS A 8 -8.87 26.03 -6.73
C CYS A 8 -8.73 24.94 -7.81
N LYS A 9 -7.75 25.07 -8.71
CA LYS A 9 -7.48 24.04 -9.74
C LYS A 9 -6.99 22.74 -9.13
N GLU A 10 -6.13 22.81 -8.11
CA GLU A 10 -5.63 21.63 -7.41
C GLU A 10 -6.77 20.89 -6.69
N LEU A 11 -7.62 21.61 -5.94
CA LEU A 11 -8.79 21.02 -5.28
C LEU A 11 -9.73 20.36 -6.29
N ALA A 12 -10.07 21.05 -7.39
CA ALA A 12 -10.92 20.47 -8.43
C ALA A 12 -10.32 19.20 -9.06
N SER A 13 -9.00 19.18 -9.25
CA SER A 13 -8.30 17.99 -9.76
C SER A 13 -8.33 16.82 -8.77
N GLU A 14 -8.26 17.10 -7.46
CA GLU A 14 -8.31 16.10 -6.40
C GLU A 14 -9.70 15.51 -6.25
N ASP A 15 -10.74 16.34 -6.29
CA ASP A 15 -12.12 15.88 -6.25
C ASP A 15 -12.42 14.94 -7.44
N SER A 16 -11.99 15.31 -8.64
CA SER A 16 -12.12 14.48 -9.84
C SER A 16 -11.40 13.12 -9.68
N ARG A 17 -10.17 13.13 -9.18
CA ARG A 17 -9.40 11.89 -8.95
C ARG A 17 -10.01 11.02 -7.87
N LEU A 18 -10.56 11.61 -6.81
CA LEU A 18 -11.25 10.87 -5.76
C LEU A 18 -12.49 10.16 -6.29
N VAL A 19 -13.31 10.85 -7.09
CA VAL A 19 -14.50 10.23 -7.72
C VAL A 19 -14.09 9.07 -8.61
N LYS A 20 -13.06 9.25 -9.46
CA LYS A 20 -12.52 8.17 -10.29
C LYS A 20 -12.02 6.99 -9.46
N ALA A 21 -11.28 7.28 -8.39
CA ALA A 21 -10.74 6.23 -7.53
C ALA A 21 -11.82 5.40 -6.86
N ILE A 22 -12.89 6.04 -6.41
CA ILE A 22 -14.00 5.31 -5.81
C ILE A 22 -14.78 4.53 -6.87
N TRP A 23 -15.01 5.12 -8.04
CA TRP A 23 -15.64 4.41 -9.15
C TRP A 23 -14.86 3.15 -9.55
N ASN A 24 -13.53 3.24 -9.64
CA ASN A 24 -12.67 2.12 -9.95
C ASN A 24 -12.62 1.09 -8.82
N ALA A 25 -12.67 1.52 -7.56
CA ALA A 25 -12.78 0.62 -6.43
C ALA A 25 -14.06 -0.22 -6.47
N LEU A 26 -15.20 0.39 -6.84
CA LEU A 26 -16.49 -0.30 -6.94
C LEU A 26 -16.53 -1.34 -8.08
N LYS A 27 -15.70 -1.18 -9.12
CA LYS A 27 -15.58 -2.14 -10.22
C LYS A 27 -14.66 -3.31 -9.91
N ARG A 28 -13.80 -3.19 -8.88
CA ARG A 28 -12.79 -4.19 -8.53
C ARG A 28 -13.36 -5.14 -7.47
N PRO A 29 -13.00 -6.43 -7.52
CA PRO A 29 -13.46 -7.40 -6.52
C PRO A 29 -12.90 -7.09 -5.13
N ASP A 30 -11.67 -6.55 -5.04
CA ASP A 30 -11.04 -6.14 -3.79
C ASP A 30 -9.97 -5.07 -4.05
N VAL A 31 -10.35 -3.79 -3.93
CA VAL A 31 -9.41 -2.67 -4.13
C VAL A 31 -8.29 -2.67 -3.09
N ILE A 32 -8.53 -3.15 -1.87
CA ILE A 32 -7.52 -3.19 -0.81
C ILE A 32 -6.44 -4.21 -1.18
N LYS A 33 -6.85 -5.36 -1.74
CA LYS A 33 -5.93 -6.33 -2.33
C LYS A 33 -5.08 -5.76 -3.43
N ASP A 34 -5.68 -5.03 -4.36
CA ASP A 34 -4.94 -4.40 -5.45
C ASP A 34 -3.89 -3.42 -4.91
N MET A 35 -4.23 -2.64 -3.88
CA MET A 35 -3.27 -1.72 -3.26
C MET A 35 -2.11 -2.44 -2.56
N PHE A 36 -2.36 -3.59 -1.90
CA PHE A 36 -1.27 -4.39 -1.32
C PHE A 36 -0.42 -5.09 -2.37
N ILE A 37 -1.02 -5.54 -3.48
CA ILE A 37 -0.26 -6.08 -4.61
C ILE A 37 0.69 -5.01 -5.14
N ILE A 38 0.20 -3.78 -5.33
CA ILE A 38 1.02 -2.65 -5.79
C ILE A 38 2.13 -2.33 -4.78
N TYR A 39 1.80 -2.22 -3.50
CA TYR A 39 2.78 -1.95 -2.44
C TYR A 39 3.89 -3.00 -2.38
N PHE A 40 3.54 -4.29 -2.39
CA PHE A 40 4.52 -5.36 -2.37
C PHE A 40 5.31 -5.47 -3.66
N SER A 41 4.71 -5.18 -4.81
CA SER A 41 5.45 -5.11 -6.08
C SER A 41 6.52 -4.03 -6.00
N TYR A 42 6.18 -2.84 -5.51
CA TYR A 42 7.13 -1.75 -5.26
C TYR A 42 8.25 -2.17 -4.30
N GLU A 43 7.94 -2.71 -3.10
CA GLU A 43 8.97 -3.10 -2.12
C GLU A 43 9.86 -4.25 -2.63
N LEU A 44 9.32 -5.22 -3.36
CA LEU A 44 10.08 -6.33 -3.95
C LEU A 44 10.99 -5.88 -5.10
N LEU A 45 10.54 -4.94 -5.93
CA LEU A 45 11.35 -4.34 -6.99
C LEU A 45 12.46 -3.48 -6.41
N LYS A 46 12.14 -2.67 -5.40
CA LYS A 46 13.10 -1.86 -4.66
C LYS A 46 14.19 -2.74 -4.02
N MET A 47 13.79 -3.79 -3.30
CA MET A 47 14.72 -4.75 -2.72
C MET A 47 15.64 -5.36 -3.78
N ARG A 48 15.09 -5.79 -4.93
CA ARG A 48 15.86 -6.37 -6.04
C ARG A 48 16.85 -5.38 -6.65
N ASN A 49 16.52 -4.10 -6.69
CA ASN A 49 17.41 -3.06 -7.21
C ASN A 49 18.50 -2.68 -6.19
N ASP A 50 18.19 -2.75 -4.89
CA ASP A 50 19.13 -2.51 -3.77
C ASP A 50 20.11 -3.69 -3.55
N GLU A 51 19.86 -4.87 -4.13
CA GLU A 51 20.67 -6.11 -3.99
C GLU A 51 22.13 -6.01 -4.46
N ARG A 52 22.57 -4.90 -5.07
CA ARG A 52 24.00 -4.67 -5.34
C ARG A 52 24.86 -4.57 -4.08
N GLU A 53 24.28 -4.39 -2.89
CA GLU A 53 25.04 -4.15 -1.65
C GLU A 53 24.99 -5.26 -0.57
N ASN A 54 24.07 -6.24 -0.57
CA ASN A 54 23.82 -7.07 0.64
C ASN A 54 23.40 -8.53 0.39
N LYS A 55 24.23 -9.32 -0.30
CA LYS A 55 23.93 -10.75 -0.57
C LYS A 55 24.06 -11.67 0.66
N THR A 56 24.60 -11.20 1.78
CA THR A 56 25.13 -12.09 2.83
C THR A 56 24.28 -12.21 4.10
N SER A 57 23.45 -11.23 4.47
CA SER A 57 22.75 -11.22 5.78
C SER A 57 21.29 -11.72 5.76
N ALA A 58 20.71 -11.94 4.57
CA ALA A 58 19.28 -12.23 4.41
C ALA A 58 18.86 -13.67 4.75
N ARG A 59 19.80 -14.62 4.87
CA ARG A 59 19.46 -16.04 5.05
C ARG A 59 18.98 -16.37 6.47
N ASP A 60 19.50 -15.70 7.48
CA ASP A 60 19.23 -16.05 8.90
C ASP A 60 17.95 -15.38 9.46
N GLU A 61 17.51 -14.26 8.88
CA GLU A 61 16.32 -13.53 9.37
C GLU A 61 14.98 -14.11 8.88
N ILE A 62 14.99 -14.94 7.83
CA ILE A 62 13.80 -15.65 7.29
C ILE A 62 13.13 -16.50 8.38
N LEU A 63 13.88 -16.92 9.41
CA LEU A 63 13.45 -17.86 10.43
C LEU A 63 12.47 -17.29 11.48
N LYS A 64 12.09 -16.00 11.44
CA LYS A 64 11.25 -15.37 12.49
C LYS A 64 9.83 -14.93 12.06
N ILE A 65 9.37 -15.24 10.85
CA ILE A 65 8.02 -14.88 10.35
C ILE A 65 7.13 -16.09 10.09
N ASN A 66 5.84 -15.83 9.84
CA ASN A 66 4.89 -16.83 9.34
C ASN A 66 5.54 -17.62 8.19
N SER A 67 5.73 -18.93 8.37
CA SER A 67 6.51 -19.80 7.50
C SER A 67 6.12 -19.70 6.02
N ARG A 68 4.86 -19.33 5.74
CA ARG A 68 4.36 -19.08 4.38
C ARG A 68 4.97 -17.83 3.73
N ALA A 69 5.03 -16.71 4.45
CA ALA A 69 5.64 -15.48 3.94
C ALA A 69 7.16 -15.65 3.76
N ALA A 70 7.82 -16.33 4.70
CA ALA A 70 9.23 -16.71 4.59
C ALA A 70 9.52 -17.51 3.31
N LYS A 71 8.69 -18.51 3.02
CA LYS A 71 8.83 -19.32 1.81
C LYS A 71 8.69 -18.49 0.53
N ILE A 72 7.67 -17.63 0.46
CA ILE A 72 7.44 -16.76 -0.71
C ILE A 72 8.65 -15.85 -0.96
N LEU A 73 9.19 -15.22 0.10
CA LEU A 73 10.35 -14.35 -0.02
C LEU A 73 11.62 -15.11 -0.43
N SER A 74 11.83 -16.29 0.15
CA SER A 74 12.94 -17.16 -0.23
C SER A 74 12.86 -17.58 -1.70
N ASP A 75 11.67 -18.01 -2.16
CA ASP A 75 11.47 -18.40 -3.55
C ASP A 75 11.62 -17.19 -4.50
N TYR A 76 11.19 -15.99 -4.10
CA TYR A 76 11.41 -14.76 -4.87
C TYR A 76 12.90 -14.41 -5.00
N VAL A 77 13.65 -14.37 -3.89
CA VAL A 77 15.09 -14.07 -3.90
C VAL A 77 15.88 -15.12 -4.68
N ASN A 78 15.46 -16.39 -4.62
CA ASN A 78 16.04 -17.46 -5.42
C ASN A 78 15.56 -17.45 -6.89
N ARG A 79 14.84 -16.40 -7.33
CA ARG A 79 14.31 -16.22 -8.69
C ARG A 79 13.37 -17.33 -9.16
N LYS A 80 12.75 -18.04 -8.23
CA LYS A 80 11.74 -19.09 -8.49
C LYS A 80 10.33 -18.54 -8.62
N LEU A 81 10.10 -17.31 -8.16
CA LEU A 81 8.83 -16.60 -8.26
C LEU A 81 9.00 -15.27 -8.98
N ALA A 82 8.08 -14.98 -9.91
CA ALA A 82 7.93 -13.66 -10.48
C ALA A 82 7.45 -12.65 -9.42
N THR A 83 7.81 -11.37 -9.59
CA THR A 83 7.44 -10.28 -8.67
C THR A 83 5.93 -10.23 -8.43
N GLU A 84 5.12 -10.32 -9.49
CA GLU A 84 3.66 -10.26 -9.41
C GLU A 84 3.07 -11.41 -8.59
N VAL A 85 3.60 -12.62 -8.77
CA VAL A 85 3.16 -13.81 -8.03
C VAL A 85 3.52 -13.69 -6.55
N ALA A 86 4.74 -13.26 -6.25
CA ALA A 86 5.17 -13.03 -4.87
C ALA A 86 4.33 -11.92 -4.20
N ALA A 87 4.11 -10.80 -4.88
CA ALA A 87 3.30 -9.69 -4.38
C ALA A 87 1.84 -10.11 -4.10
N SER A 88 1.23 -10.88 -5.01
CA SER A 88 -0.12 -11.40 -4.83
C SER A 88 -0.23 -12.42 -3.68
N ALA A 89 0.78 -13.26 -3.50
CA ALA A 89 0.80 -14.20 -2.39
C ALA A 89 0.95 -13.48 -1.04
N LEU A 90 1.85 -12.50 -0.96
CA LEU A 90 2.06 -11.68 0.24
C LEU A 90 0.83 -10.83 0.60
N SER A 91 0.19 -10.19 -0.39
CA SER A 91 -1.05 -9.42 -0.17
C SER A 91 -2.15 -10.29 0.40
N THR A 92 -2.30 -11.52 -0.11
CA THR A 92 -3.28 -12.49 0.38
C THR A 92 -3.01 -12.90 1.83
N ILE A 93 -1.75 -13.06 2.23
CA ILE A 93 -1.39 -13.33 3.63
C ILE A 93 -1.78 -12.16 4.53
N VAL A 94 -1.43 -10.94 4.13
CA VAL A 94 -1.71 -9.73 4.92
C VAL A 94 -3.21 -9.51 5.07
N ILE A 95 -3.97 -9.58 3.98
CA ILE A 95 -5.41 -9.29 4.01
C ILE A 95 -6.19 -10.33 4.82
N ASN A 96 -5.72 -11.59 4.81
CA ASN A 96 -6.33 -12.64 5.61
C ASN A 96 -5.95 -12.57 7.10
N SER A 97 -5.01 -11.71 7.50
CA SER A 97 -4.70 -11.47 8.91
C SER A 97 -5.87 -10.81 9.63
N VAL A 98 -6.05 -11.11 10.92
CA VAL A 98 -7.18 -10.64 11.74
C VAL A 98 -7.24 -9.11 11.80
N ASN A 99 -6.08 -8.46 11.90
CA ASN A 99 -5.99 -6.99 11.92
C ASN A 99 -6.47 -6.37 10.62
N PHE A 100 -6.04 -6.92 9.47
CA PHE A 100 -6.45 -6.37 8.18
C PHE A 100 -7.89 -6.64 7.83
N LYS A 101 -8.45 -7.80 8.19
CA LYS A 101 -9.88 -8.04 8.04
C LYS A 101 -10.69 -6.95 8.74
N THR A 102 -10.31 -6.59 9.97
CA THR A 102 -10.97 -5.54 10.74
C THR A 102 -10.88 -4.17 10.06
N ILE A 103 -9.70 -3.80 9.55
CA ILE A 103 -9.47 -2.54 8.82
C ILE A 103 -10.25 -2.52 7.50
N ALA A 104 -10.20 -3.62 6.74
CA ALA A 104 -10.88 -3.78 5.46
C ALA A 104 -12.41 -3.72 5.64
N PHE A 105 -12.97 -4.43 6.62
CA PHE A 105 -14.40 -4.35 6.94
C PHE A 105 -14.80 -2.93 7.37
N ALA A 106 -14.00 -2.25 8.19
CA ALA A 106 -14.28 -0.87 8.57
C ALA A 106 -14.22 0.09 7.37
N ALA A 107 -13.26 -0.11 6.47
CA ALA A 107 -13.14 0.66 5.24
C ALA A 107 -14.33 0.41 4.30
N ILE A 108 -14.66 -0.85 4.00
CA ILE A 108 -15.79 -1.24 3.15
C ILE A 108 -17.12 -0.70 3.68
N ASN A 109 -17.35 -0.80 5.00
CA ASN A 109 -18.57 -0.26 5.60
C ASN A 109 -18.63 1.27 5.45
N ARG A 110 -17.50 1.97 5.63
CA ARG A 110 -17.41 3.42 5.39
C ARG A 110 -17.60 3.78 3.91
N TYR A 111 -17.13 2.98 2.96
CA TYR A 111 -17.35 3.19 1.52
C TYR A 111 -18.80 2.94 1.12
N SER A 112 -19.42 1.89 1.66
CA SER A 112 -20.84 1.61 1.46
C SER A 112 -21.69 2.78 1.98
N ILE A 113 -21.30 3.37 3.12
CA ILE A 113 -21.93 4.58 3.65
C ILE A 113 -21.63 5.82 2.78
N TRP A 114 -20.42 5.97 2.23
CA TRP A 114 -20.05 7.08 1.34
C TRP A 114 -20.83 7.06 0.02
N ALA A 115 -21.00 5.88 -0.60
CA ALA A 115 -21.81 5.70 -1.80
C ALA A 115 -23.28 6.12 -1.58
N VAL A 116 -23.77 6.02 -0.35
CA VAL A 116 -25.16 6.33 0.02
C VAL A 116 -25.32 7.74 0.60
N ARG A 117 -24.27 8.37 1.14
CA ARG A 117 -24.34 9.67 1.84
C ARG A 117 -23.41 10.72 1.22
N VAL A 118 -23.90 11.41 0.19
CA VAL A 118 -23.24 12.55 -0.49
C VAL A 118 -22.95 13.76 0.45
N VAL A 119 -23.57 13.83 1.63
CA VAL A 119 -23.58 15.04 2.47
C VAL A 119 -22.34 15.18 3.40
N ASN A 120 -21.48 14.17 3.55
CA ASN A 120 -20.27 14.22 4.41
C ASN A 120 -18.95 14.04 3.63
N VAL A 121 -18.89 14.46 2.37
CA VAL A 121 -17.75 14.19 1.47
C VAL A 121 -16.49 14.98 1.84
N TYR A 122 -16.61 16.23 2.30
CA TYR A 122 -15.46 17.13 2.47
C TYR A 122 -14.38 16.63 3.46
N GLY A 123 -14.77 16.07 4.62
CA GLY A 123 -13.80 15.56 5.60
C GLY A 123 -13.08 14.26 5.16
N TYR A 124 -13.64 13.52 4.20
CA TYR A 124 -12.96 12.37 3.59
C TYR A 124 -12.14 12.77 2.39
N ALA A 125 -12.65 13.71 1.56
CA ALA A 125 -11.91 14.26 0.45
C ALA A 125 -10.60 14.91 0.93
N GLN A 126 -10.66 15.70 2.00
CA GLN A 126 -9.46 16.28 2.60
C GLN A 126 -8.47 15.20 3.07
N ARG A 127 -8.94 14.16 3.78
CA ARG A 127 -8.07 13.06 4.22
C ARG A 127 -7.45 12.29 3.04
N ALA A 128 -8.22 12.06 1.98
CA ALA A 128 -7.75 11.42 0.76
C ALA A 128 -6.66 12.25 0.09
N SER A 129 -6.90 13.55 -0.12
CA SER A 129 -5.93 14.50 -0.67
C SER A 129 -4.65 14.57 0.17
N GLU A 130 -4.77 14.75 1.48
CA GLU A 130 -3.61 14.83 2.37
C GLU A 130 -2.78 13.54 2.35
N SER A 131 -3.44 12.38 2.38
CA SER A 131 -2.78 11.07 2.29
C SER A 131 -2.07 10.87 0.96
N SER A 132 -2.75 11.19 -0.15
CA SER A 132 -2.22 11.12 -1.51
C SER A 132 -1.01 12.04 -1.68
N ARG A 133 -1.08 13.28 -1.19
CA ARG A 133 0.03 14.25 -1.20
C ARG A 133 1.21 13.75 -0.35
N ARG A 134 0.95 13.22 0.85
CA ARG A 134 1.99 12.60 1.69
C ARG A 134 2.66 11.44 0.97
N LEU A 135 1.89 10.55 0.35
CA LEU A 135 2.43 9.42 -0.41
C LEU A 135 3.30 9.92 -1.57
N LYS A 136 2.82 10.89 -2.34
CA LYS A 136 3.56 11.51 -3.45
C LYS A 136 4.90 12.10 -2.98
N HIS A 137 4.92 12.71 -1.80
CA HIS A 137 6.12 13.32 -1.24
C HIS A 137 7.13 12.29 -0.72
N TRP A 138 6.68 11.32 0.08
CA TRP A 138 7.58 10.37 0.76
C TRP A 138 7.95 9.15 -0.08
N HIS A 139 7.05 8.68 -0.93
CA HIS A 139 7.19 7.47 -1.73
C HIS A 139 6.66 7.68 -3.16
N PRO A 140 7.31 8.53 -3.97
CA PRO A 140 6.82 8.94 -5.29
C PRO A 140 6.64 7.75 -6.26
N GLU A 141 7.51 6.74 -6.20
CA GLU A 141 7.37 5.53 -7.03
C GLU A 141 6.09 4.75 -6.68
N HIS A 142 5.83 4.55 -5.39
CA HIS A 142 4.61 3.88 -4.93
C HIS A 142 3.36 4.69 -5.29
N TYR A 143 3.41 6.01 -5.14
CA TYR A 143 2.36 6.92 -5.61
C TYR A 143 2.07 6.71 -7.10
N GLU A 144 3.11 6.66 -7.93
CA GLU A 144 2.95 6.53 -9.38
C GLU A 144 2.24 5.22 -9.77
N PHE A 145 2.56 4.10 -9.11
CA PHE A 145 1.86 2.84 -9.35
C PHE A 145 0.38 2.91 -8.98
N LEU A 146 0.03 3.53 -7.84
CA LEU A 146 -1.39 3.69 -7.46
C LEU A 146 -2.11 4.68 -8.38
N TYR A 147 -1.43 5.76 -8.80
CA TYR A 147 -1.98 6.78 -9.69
C TYR A 147 -2.29 6.21 -11.08
N LYS A 148 -1.38 5.39 -11.63
CA LYS A 148 -1.60 4.65 -12.89
C LYS A 148 -2.78 3.68 -12.82
N ASN A 149 -3.08 3.18 -11.63
CA ASN A 149 -4.24 2.33 -11.37
C ASN A 149 -5.50 3.13 -10.96
N GLU A 150 -5.39 4.46 -10.93
CA GLU A 150 -6.43 5.41 -10.53
C GLU A 150 -7.02 5.09 -9.15
N ILE A 151 -6.19 4.72 -8.17
CA ILE A 151 -6.62 4.37 -6.80
C ILE A 151 -5.76 5.03 -5.71
N GLU A 152 -4.89 5.97 -6.07
CA GLU A 152 -3.99 6.66 -5.14
C GLU A 152 -4.73 7.46 -4.08
N MET A 153 -5.88 8.05 -4.44
CA MET A 153 -6.72 8.80 -3.50
C MET A 153 -7.31 7.91 -2.39
N LEU A 154 -7.28 6.58 -2.55
CA LEU A 154 -7.72 5.63 -1.55
C LEU A 154 -6.59 5.17 -0.62
N TYR A 155 -5.36 5.65 -0.83
CA TYR A 155 -4.19 5.27 -0.03
C TYR A 155 -4.40 5.44 1.49
N PHE A 156 -5.19 6.44 1.90
CA PHE A 156 -5.51 6.70 3.30
C PHE A 156 -6.13 5.50 4.04
N ILE A 157 -6.73 4.52 3.33
CA ILE A 157 -7.24 3.28 3.92
C ILE A 157 -6.12 2.47 4.57
N ILE A 158 -5.03 2.31 3.83
CA ILE A 158 -3.93 1.40 4.18
C ILE A 158 -2.72 2.14 4.74
N GLU A 159 -2.68 3.47 4.56
CA GLU A 159 -1.62 4.35 5.04
C GLU A 159 -1.27 4.10 6.52
N PRO A 160 -2.21 4.00 7.49
CA PRO A 160 -1.85 3.81 8.89
C PRO A 160 -1.08 2.50 9.12
N SER A 161 -1.48 1.43 8.45
CA SER A 161 -0.83 0.12 8.54
C SER A 161 0.56 0.14 7.90
N ILE A 162 0.69 0.76 6.72
CA ILE A 162 1.96 0.90 6.01
C ILE A 162 2.92 1.80 6.78
N GLN A 163 2.47 2.93 7.32
CA GLN A 163 3.33 3.81 8.12
C GLN A 163 3.81 3.12 9.39
N LYS A 164 2.94 2.38 10.08
CA LYS A 164 3.32 1.57 11.24
C LYS A 164 4.36 0.53 10.86
N SER A 165 4.17 -0.18 9.74
CA SER A 165 5.11 -1.21 9.30
C SER A 165 6.45 -0.63 8.87
N ILE A 166 6.46 0.50 8.16
CA ILE A 166 7.68 1.21 7.78
C ILE A 166 8.44 1.63 9.04
N LYS A 167 7.76 2.27 10.00
CA LYS A 167 8.38 2.68 11.28
C LYS A 167 9.01 1.51 12.03
N ASN A 168 8.35 0.35 12.05
CA ASN A 168 8.84 -0.86 12.71
C ASN A 168 10.01 -1.53 11.97
N SER A 169 10.19 -1.23 10.68
CA SER A 169 11.29 -1.69 9.84
C SER A 169 12.41 -0.66 9.67
N SER A 170 12.31 0.48 10.35
CA SER A 170 13.30 1.56 10.27
C SER A 170 14.66 1.05 10.76
N GLY A 171 15.69 1.25 9.94
CA GLY A 171 17.06 0.80 10.23
C GLY A 171 17.46 -0.48 9.48
N ASP A 172 16.50 -1.20 8.91
CA ASP A 172 16.76 -2.39 8.11
C ASP A 172 16.77 -2.10 6.62
N LYS A 173 17.46 -2.95 5.85
CA LYS A 173 17.50 -2.89 4.38
C LYS A 173 17.16 -4.24 3.76
N GLY A 174 16.80 -4.21 2.48
CA GLY A 174 16.55 -5.41 1.68
C GLY A 174 15.52 -6.36 2.31
N LEU A 175 15.85 -7.64 2.34
CA LEU A 175 14.93 -8.69 2.78
C LEU A 175 14.56 -8.57 4.27
N GLY A 176 15.49 -8.18 5.14
CA GLY A 176 15.23 -8.01 6.57
C GLY A 176 14.17 -6.94 6.87
N ARG A 177 14.25 -5.82 6.15
CA ARG A 177 13.21 -4.76 6.18
C ARG A 177 11.85 -5.30 5.76
N LEU A 178 11.80 -6.01 4.64
CA LEU A 178 10.55 -6.50 4.06
C LEU A 178 9.90 -7.58 4.95
N ILE A 179 10.71 -8.40 5.61
CA ILE A 179 10.28 -9.32 6.67
C ILE A 179 9.59 -8.57 7.82
N LYS A 180 10.22 -7.52 8.35
CA LYS A 180 9.63 -6.74 9.46
C LYS A 180 8.36 -6.00 9.05
N ILE A 181 8.31 -5.51 7.81
CA ILE A 181 7.09 -4.91 7.23
C ILE A 181 5.95 -5.93 7.28
N ILE A 182 6.14 -7.13 6.70
CA ILE A 182 5.10 -8.16 6.66
C ILE A 182 4.69 -8.58 8.08
N TYR A 183 5.65 -8.79 8.98
CA TYR A 183 5.35 -9.13 10.37
C TYR A 183 4.47 -8.07 11.05
N SER A 184 4.79 -6.79 10.86
CA SER A 184 4.02 -5.68 11.41
C SER A 184 2.63 -5.51 10.77
N LEU A 185 2.42 -6.00 9.55
CA LEU A 185 1.11 -5.95 8.88
C LEU A 185 0.20 -7.10 9.33
N ILE A 186 0.77 -8.23 9.77
CA ILE A 186 0.02 -9.40 10.23
C ILE A 186 -0.36 -9.31 11.73
N LYS A 187 0.49 -8.64 12.54
CA LYS A 187 0.35 -8.53 14.00
C LYS A 187 -0.37 -7.26 14.46
#